data_AF-A0A7Y6ZLS8-F1
#
_entry.id   AF-A0A7Y6ZLS8-F1
#
_cell.length_a   1.000
_cell.length_b   1.000
_cell.length_c   1.000
_cell.angle_alpha   90.00
_cell.angle_beta   90.00
_cell.angle_gamma   90.00
#
_symmetry.space_group_name_H-M   'P 1'
#
loop_
_entity.id
_entity.type
_entity.pdbx_description
1 polymer ?
#
loop_
_entity_poly.entity_id
_entity_poly.type
_entity_poly.pdbx_seq_one_letter_code
_entity_poly.pdbx_strand_id
1 'polypeptide(L)'
;MKFQFQPKKIYQDSLIVVPIFKNLKEELLKEKFPDLSIPDSLFSAKKDSEYVFPFDGKLVLVLGLGTEPSYKEVETAFRRILAKKGDMVKNHVILDFPDSFGPSLVEA
;
A
#
# COMPACT_ATOMS: atom_id res chain seq x y z
N MET A 1 8.19 -2.19 -17.93
CA MET A 1 8.45 -2.34 -16.47
C MET A 1 9.10 -3.69 -16.23
N LYS A 2 10.07 -3.78 -15.31
CA LYS A 2 10.61 -5.07 -14.84
C LYS A 2 9.93 -5.42 -13.53
N PHE A 3 9.27 -6.58 -13.48
CA PHE A 3 8.62 -7.08 -12.27
C PHE A 3 9.55 -8.05 -11.55
N GLN A 4 9.58 -7.98 -10.22
CA GLN A 4 10.30 -8.90 -9.36
C GLN A 4 9.37 -9.30 -8.22
N PHE A 5 9.29 -10.60 -7.95
CA PHE A 5 8.57 -11.13 -6.80
C PHE A 5 9.58 -11.34 -5.67
N GLN A 6 9.22 -10.90 -4.46
CA GLN A 6 10.06 -11.00 -3.25
C GLN A 6 11.52 -10.58 -3.50
N PRO A 7 11.77 -9.31 -3.89
CA PRO A 7 13.10 -8.86 -4.25
C PRO A 7 14.04 -8.94 -3.04
N LYS A 8 15.22 -9.56 -3.22
CA LYS A 8 16.25 -9.66 -2.17
C LYS A 8 16.87 -8.31 -1.78
N LYS A 9 16.69 -7.27 -2.59
CA LYS A 9 17.19 -5.92 -2.35
C LYS A 9 16.05 -4.91 -2.45
N ILE A 10 15.83 -4.18 -1.37
CA ILE A 10 14.95 -3.01 -1.32
C ILE A 10 15.84 -1.77 -1.38
N TYR A 11 15.64 -0.92 -2.38
CA TYR A 11 16.41 0.31 -2.53
C TYR A 11 15.82 1.40 -1.62
N GLN A 12 16.67 2.28 -1.07
CA GLN A 12 16.22 3.34 -0.16
C GLN A 12 15.27 4.34 -0.85
N ASP A 13 15.46 4.60 -2.15
CA ASP A 13 14.57 5.46 -2.95
C ASP A 13 13.29 4.77 -3.44
N SER A 14 12.89 3.65 -2.82
CA SER A 14 11.66 2.94 -3.21
C SER A 14 10.45 3.55 -2.53
N LEU A 15 9.36 3.71 -3.29
CA LEU A 15 8.04 3.93 -2.72
C LEU A 15 7.43 2.57 -2.36
N ILE A 16 7.09 2.37 -1.09
CA ILE A 16 6.37 1.17 -0.65
C ILE A 16 4.89 1.54 -0.62
N VAL A 17 4.07 0.79 -1.36
CA VAL A 17 2.61 0.94 -1.36
C VAL A 17 2.01 -0.25 -0.62
N VAL A 18 1.32 0.05 0.48
CA VAL A 18 0.67 -0.95 1.34
C VAL A 18 -0.84 -0.77 1.24
N PRO A 19 -1.59 -1.72 0.64
CA PRO A 19 -3.03 -1.67 0.64
C PRO A 19 -3.59 -2.08 2.00
N ILE A 20 -4.64 -1.38 2.45
CA ILE A 20 -5.25 -1.56 3.78
C ILE A 20 -6.76 -1.67 3.63
N PHE A 21 -7.34 -2.73 4.20
CA PHE A 21 -8.80 -2.85 4.34
C PHE A 21 -9.30 -2.02 5.52
N LYS A 22 -10.47 -1.42 5.37
CA LYS A 22 -11.06 -0.54 6.37
C LYS A 22 -11.30 -1.24 7.70
N ASN A 23 -11.83 -2.47 7.65
CA ASN A 23 -12.12 -3.29 8.82
C ASN A 23 -10.86 -3.79 9.54
N LEU A 24 -9.73 -3.88 8.84
CA LEU A 24 -8.46 -4.36 9.39
C LEU A 24 -7.40 -3.25 9.55
N LYS A 25 -7.79 -1.97 9.45
CA LYS A 25 -6.86 -0.84 9.46
C LYS A 25 -5.87 -0.90 10.63
N GLU A 26 -6.39 -0.98 11.85
CA GLU A 26 -5.56 -0.95 13.07
C GLU A 26 -4.66 -2.18 13.19
N GLU A 27 -5.15 -3.35 12.79
CA GLU A 27 -4.40 -4.60 12.84
C GLU A 27 -3.23 -4.59 11.86
N LEU A 28 -3.50 -4.26 10.58
CA LEU A 28 -2.49 -4.23 9.52
C LEU A 28 -1.47 -3.11 9.72
N LEU A 29 -1.89 -1.95 10.25
CA LEU A 29 -0.96 -0.88 10.58
C LEU A 29 -0.05 -1.29 11.74
N LYS A 30 -0.56 -1.90 12.80
CA LYS A 30 0.27 -2.35 13.93
C LYS A 30 1.21 -3.49 13.58
N GLU A 31 0.78 -4.41 12.71
CA GLU A 31 1.60 -5.53 12.25
C GLU A 31 2.84 -5.03 11.49
N LYS A 32 2.67 -4.09 10.56
CA LYS A 32 3.77 -3.57 9.73
C LYS A 32 4.51 -2.39 10.36
N PHE A 33 3.79 -1.57 11.13
CA PHE A 33 4.26 -0.30 11.69
C PHE A 33 3.81 -0.16 13.17
N PRO A 34 4.42 -0.91 14.11
CA PRO A 34 3.96 -1.01 15.50
C PRO A 34 3.81 0.33 16.23
N ASP A 35 4.71 1.27 15.94
CA ASP A 35 4.74 2.59 16.59
C ASP A 35 3.89 3.64 15.86
N LEU A 36 3.22 3.27 14.77
CA LEU A 36 2.46 4.18 13.94
C LEU A 36 0.97 4.13 14.29
N SER A 37 0.43 5.29 14.68
CA SER A 37 -1.01 5.51 14.76
C SER A 37 -1.40 6.64 13.83
N ILE A 38 -2.34 6.37 12.92
CA ILE A 38 -2.83 7.37 11.97
C ILE A 38 -4.29 7.69 12.30
N PRO A 39 -4.62 8.93 12.71
CA PRO A 39 -5.99 9.36 12.91
C PRO A 39 -6.86 9.17 11.66
N ASP A 40 -8.13 8.84 11.85
CA ASP A 40 -9.10 8.67 10.75
C ASP A 40 -9.28 9.93 9.88
N SER A 41 -9.03 11.11 10.45
CA SER A 41 -9.02 12.39 9.74
C SER A 41 -7.90 12.50 8.70
N LEU A 42 -6.79 11.78 8.89
CA LEU A 42 -5.66 11.72 7.97
C LEU A 42 -5.73 10.49 7.07
N PHE A 43 -6.19 9.35 7.61
CA PHE A 43 -6.33 8.11 6.86
C PHE A 43 -7.46 7.24 7.41
N SER A 44 -8.54 7.11 6.64
CA SER A 44 -9.74 6.35 7.04
C SER A 44 -9.81 4.92 6.48
N ALA A 45 -8.83 4.52 5.67
CA ALA A 45 -8.83 3.26 4.90
C ALA A 45 -10.07 3.03 4.01
N LYS A 46 -10.90 4.06 3.79
CA LYS A 46 -11.95 4.06 2.78
C LYS A 46 -11.31 3.96 1.39
N LYS A 47 -12.10 3.49 0.42
CA LYS A 47 -11.69 3.41 -0.99
C LYS A 47 -11.03 4.72 -1.43
N ASP A 48 -9.83 4.58 -1.99
CA ASP A 48 -8.99 5.65 -2.54
C ASP A 48 -8.47 6.68 -1.52
N SER A 49 -8.66 6.44 -0.21
CA SER A 49 -7.91 7.21 0.78
C SER A 49 -6.44 6.83 0.74
N GLU A 50 -5.56 7.82 0.86
CA GLU A 50 -4.12 7.60 0.81
C GLU A 50 -3.46 8.43 1.91
N TYR A 51 -2.41 7.88 2.51
CA TYR A 51 -1.56 8.64 3.42
C TYR A 51 -0.11 8.24 3.21
N VAL A 52 0.78 9.23 3.24
CA VAL A 52 2.20 9.05 2.95
C VAL A 52 3.02 9.48 4.15
N PHE A 53 3.97 8.65 4.57
CA PHE A 53 4.86 8.93 5.69
C PHE A 53 6.24 8.30 5.47
N PRO A 54 7.31 8.88 6.04
CA PRO A 54 8.62 8.24 6.06
C PRO A 54 8.66 7.12 7.11
N PHE A 55 9.27 5.99 6.77
CA PHE A 55 9.51 4.88 7.68
C PHE A 55 10.84 4.21 7.33
N ASP A 56 11.76 4.08 8.29
CA ASP A 56 13.06 3.42 8.11
C ASP A 56 13.83 3.93 6.86
N GLY A 57 13.87 5.26 6.68
CA GLY A 57 14.53 5.91 5.54
C GLY A 57 13.85 5.72 4.18
N LYS A 58 12.66 5.11 4.14
CA LYS A 58 11.86 4.86 2.93
C LYS A 58 10.57 5.66 2.99
N LEU A 59 9.95 5.85 1.83
CA LEU A 59 8.64 6.47 1.74
C LEU A 59 7.56 5.39 1.65
N VAL A 60 6.61 5.41 2.59
CA VAL A 60 5.49 4.48 2.63
C VAL A 60 4.21 5.22 2.28
N LEU A 61 3.42 4.64 1.38
CA LEU A 61 2.07 5.05 1.05
C LEU A 61 1.12 3.95 1.48
N VAL A 62 0.24 4.25 2.44
CA VAL A 62 -0.89 3.38 2.77
C VAL A 62 -2.08 3.74 1.89
N LEU A 63 -2.69 2.74 1.26
CA LEU A 63 -3.78 2.87 0.32
C LEU A 63 -5.04 2.18 0.86
N GLY A 64 -6.09 2.95 1.12
CA GLY A 64 -7.37 2.43 1.58
C GLY A 64 -8.16 1.78 0.45
N LEU A 65 -8.58 0.54 0.65
CA LEU A 65 -9.39 -0.21 -0.32
C LEU A 65 -10.87 -0.30 0.06
N GLY A 66 -11.27 0.17 1.24
CA GLY A 66 -12.59 -0.10 1.79
C GLY A 66 -12.67 -1.47 2.46
N THR A 67 -13.87 -2.00 2.65
CA THR A 67 -14.10 -3.21 3.48
C THR A 67 -13.86 -4.50 2.70
N GLU A 68 -14.41 -4.61 1.49
CA GLU A 68 -14.37 -5.82 0.66
C GLU A 68 -14.21 -5.41 -0.82
N PRO A 69 -12.99 -5.02 -1.25
CA PRO A 69 -12.77 -4.61 -2.63
C PRO A 69 -12.78 -5.82 -3.56
N SER A 70 -13.31 -5.64 -4.77
CA SER A 70 -13.11 -6.60 -5.86
C SER A 70 -11.70 -6.48 -6.46
N TYR A 71 -11.20 -7.53 -7.13
CA TYR A 71 -9.92 -7.50 -7.85
C TYR A 71 -9.76 -6.24 -8.73
N LYS A 72 -10.80 -5.92 -9.52
CA LYS A 72 -10.81 -4.76 -10.41
C LYS A 72 -10.66 -3.43 -9.66
N GLU A 73 -11.20 -3.35 -8.46
CA GLU A 73 -11.06 -2.17 -7.61
C GLU A 73 -9.64 -2.05 -7.05
N VAL A 74 -9.04 -3.17 -6.63
CA VAL A 74 -7.64 -3.23 -6.22
C VAL A 74 -6.73 -2.78 -7.37
N GLU A 75 -6.85 -3.41 -8.54
CA GLU A 75 -6.10 -3.07 -9.76
C GLU A 75 -6.25 -1.58 -10.10
N THR A 76 -7.48 -1.06 -10.06
CA THR A 76 -7.76 0.34 -10.38
C THR A 76 -7.17 1.30 -9.35
N ALA A 77 -7.19 0.95 -8.06
CA ALA A 77 -6.61 1.76 -7.01
C ALA A 77 -5.08 1.86 -7.17
N PHE A 78 -4.40 0.73 -7.40
CA PHE A 78 -2.95 0.71 -7.64
C PHE A 78 -2.55 1.49 -8.89
N ARG A 79 -3.22 1.23 -10.03
CA ARG A 79 -2.96 1.96 -11.28
C ARG A 79 -3.08 3.48 -11.08
N ARG A 80 -4.08 3.92 -10.31
CA ARG A 80 -4.31 5.34 -10.04
C ARG A 80 -3.24 5.95 -9.15
N ILE A 81 -2.82 5.24 -8.10
CA ILE A 81 -1.72 5.69 -7.23
C ILE A 81 -0.43 5.81 -8.03
N LEU A 82 -0.11 4.83 -8.88
CA LEU A 82 1.08 4.85 -9.72
C LEU A 82 1.06 6.00 -10.72
N ALA A 83 -0.10 6.30 -11.31
CA ALA A 83 -0.26 7.44 -12.21
C ALA A 83 -0.16 8.78 -11.47
N LYS A 84 -0.81 8.92 -10.31
CA LYS A 84 -0.86 10.17 -9.53
C LYS A 84 0.45 10.49 -8.82
N LYS A 85 1.19 9.45 -8.41
CA LYS A 85 2.44 9.56 -7.64
C LYS A 85 3.65 9.18 -8.48
N GLY A 86 3.54 9.18 -9.80
CA GLY A 86 4.62 8.83 -10.71
C GLY A 86 5.91 9.61 -10.44
N ASP A 87 5.80 10.88 -10.06
CA ASP A 87 6.97 11.71 -9.69
C ASP A 87 7.62 11.30 -8.36
N MET A 88 6.87 10.64 -7.46
CA MET A 88 7.39 10.09 -6.20
C MET A 88 8.07 8.74 -6.43
N VAL A 89 7.79 8.09 -7.57
CA VAL A 89 8.44 6.85 -8.00
C VAL A 89 9.75 7.20 -8.68
N LYS A 90 10.82 7.34 -7.90
CA LYS A 90 12.14 7.64 -8.47
C LYS A 90 12.69 6.48 -9.29
N ASN A 91 12.71 5.28 -8.70
CA ASN A 91 13.35 4.11 -9.33
C ASN A 91 12.55 2.82 -9.18
N HIS A 92 11.94 2.58 -8.01
CA HIS A 92 11.25 1.33 -7.71
C HIS A 92 9.96 1.59 -6.93
N VAL A 93 8.93 0.82 -7.25
CA VAL A 93 7.74 0.69 -6.41
C VAL A 93 7.68 -0.72 -5.87
N ILE A 94 7.45 -0.84 -4.57
CA ILE A 94 7.20 -2.10 -3.91
C ILE A 94 5.73 -2.13 -3.56
N LEU A 95 5.02 -3.14 -4.06
CA LEU A 95 3.66 -3.42 -3.63
C LEU A 95 3.76 -4.47 -2.52
N ASP A 96 3.43 -4.06 -1.30
CA ASP A 96 3.52 -4.90 -0.12
C ASP A 96 2.11 -5.28 0.32
N PHE A 97 1.61 -6.38 -0.24
CA PHE A 97 0.30 -6.93 0.08
C PHE A 97 0.34 -7.62 1.45
N PRO A 98 -0.50 -7.22 2.41
CA PRO A 98 -0.61 -7.92 3.68
C PRO A 98 -1.12 -9.36 3.50
N ASP A 99 -0.72 -10.25 4.40
CA ASP A 99 -1.06 -11.69 4.35
C ASP A 99 -2.58 -11.96 4.46
N SER A 100 -3.35 -10.98 4.96
CA SER A 100 -4.82 -11.01 4.98
C SER A 100 -5.46 -10.96 3.58
N PHE A 101 -4.70 -10.67 2.52
CA PHE A 101 -5.20 -10.68 1.16
C PHE A 101 -5.28 -12.11 0.63
N GLY A 102 -6.49 -12.55 0.30
CA GLY A 102 -6.71 -13.84 -0.35
C GLY A 102 -6.08 -13.88 -1.75
N PRO A 103 -5.70 -15.07 -2.26
CA PRO A 103 -5.09 -15.24 -3.58
C PRO A 103 -5.93 -14.61 -4.71
N SER A 104 -7.26 -14.66 -4.61
CA SER A 104 -8.18 -14.09 -5.61
C SER A 104 -8.08 -12.57 -5.80
N LEU A 105 -7.48 -11.85 -4.85
CA LEU A 105 -7.26 -10.40 -4.93
C LEU A 105 -5.85 -10.04 -5.43
N VAL A 106 -4.91 -10.99 -5.39
CA VAL A 106 -3.49 -10.78 -5.69
C VAL A 106 -3.09 -11.45 -7.01
N GLU A 107 -3.70 -12.60 -7.32
CA GLU A 107 -3.41 -13.47 -8.45
C GLU A 107 -4.68 -13.64 -9.29
N ALA A 108 -4.80 -12.88 -10.37
CA ALA A 108 -5.80 -13.09 -11.41
C ALA A 108 -5.15 -13.06 -12.80
#